data_AF-A0AAW0NJI2-F1
#
_entry.id   AF-A0AAW0NJI2-F1
#
_cell.length_a   1.000
_cell.length_b   1.000
_cell.length_c   1.000
_cell.angle_alpha   90.00
_cell.angle_beta   90.00
_cell.angle_gamma   90.00
#
_symmetry.space_group_name_H-M   'P 1'
#
loop_
_entity.id
_entity.type
_entity.pdbx_description
1 polymer ?
#
loop_
_entity_poly.entity_id
_entity_poly.type
_entity_poly.pdbx_seq_one_letter_code
_entity_poly.pdbx_strand_id
1 'polypeptide(L)'
;MTENPTDDLTEDLTDDLTDDLTEDPTDDLTEDPTEDPTDLTDDQTEVVVATVAFGMGIDKPNVRFVIHHSISKSIENYYQESGRAGRDDQPADCIVYYGFADIFRISTMVVMENVGQKKLLQMVDYCHSLDRCRRSLMAVHFDEIWNEDDCNQMCDTCRHRKEYTSVDISSHARQVVQILELAASQDERLTPLKLLEAWSGKGPAKHRKMIKSMTLKRRDAEAVVVRMLLLGYLRSSL
;
A
#
# COMPACT_ATOMS: atom_id res chain seq x y z
N MET A 1 2.18 1.19 -24.64
CA MET A 1 3.25 0.50 -23.90
C MET A 1 3.29 1.22 -22.58
N THR A 2 2.84 0.58 -21.51
CA THR A 2 3.02 1.13 -20.16
C THR A 2 4.43 0.74 -19.76
N GLU A 3 5.30 1.72 -19.53
CA GLU A 3 6.61 1.50 -18.93
C GLU A 3 6.46 0.76 -17.59
N ASN A 4 7.48 -0.01 -17.23
CA ASN A 4 7.47 -0.83 -16.03
C ASN A 4 7.63 0.12 -14.83
N PRO A 5 6.79 0.05 -13.78
CA PRO A 5 6.84 1.03 -12.69
C PRO A 5 8.17 1.13 -11.94
N THR A 6 9.06 0.15 -12.08
CA THR A 6 10.43 0.24 -11.55
C THR A 6 11.31 1.14 -12.39
N ASP A 7 11.13 1.13 -13.70
CA ASP A 7 11.93 1.88 -14.66
C ASP A 7 11.58 3.37 -14.49
N ASP A 8 10.29 3.73 -14.48
CA ASP A 8 9.81 5.10 -14.22
C ASP A 8 10.33 5.66 -12.89
N LEU A 9 10.30 4.85 -11.81
CA LEU A 9 10.77 5.29 -10.50
C LEU A 9 12.29 5.42 -10.44
N THR A 10 13.02 4.63 -11.21
CA THR A 10 14.48 4.73 -11.26
C THR A 10 14.87 5.99 -12.02
N GLU A 11 14.21 6.27 -13.14
CA GLU A 11 14.36 7.52 -13.91
C GLU A 11 14.05 8.75 -13.04
N ASP A 12 12.90 8.77 -12.37
CA ASP A 12 12.50 9.86 -11.46
C ASP A 12 13.53 10.09 -10.34
N LEU A 13 14.06 9.00 -9.74
CA LEU A 13 15.06 9.09 -8.67
C LEU A 13 16.44 9.52 -9.20
N THR A 14 16.83 9.09 -10.40
CA THR A 14 18.06 9.57 -11.03
C THR A 14 17.97 11.08 -11.29
N ASP A 15 16.86 11.56 -11.83
CA ASP A 15 16.67 12.98 -12.12
C ASP A 15 16.73 13.83 -10.84
N ASP A 16 16.01 13.42 -9.78
CA ASP A 16 16.00 14.15 -8.50
C ASP A 16 17.36 14.14 -7.78
N LEU A 17 18.16 13.05 -7.88
CA LEU A 17 19.49 12.98 -7.28
C LEU A 17 20.55 13.76 -8.10
N THR A 18 20.36 13.90 -9.42
CA THR A 18 21.26 14.70 -10.29
C THR A 18 21.12 16.20 -10.06
N ASP A 19 19.94 16.69 -9.67
CA ASP A 19 19.68 18.12 -9.47
C ASP A 19 20.31 18.67 -8.16
N ASP A 20 20.58 17.82 -7.18
CA ASP A 20 21.12 18.20 -5.86
C ASP A 20 22.64 17.96 -5.71
N LEU A 21 23.32 17.29 -6.67
CA LEU A 21 24.74 16.94 -6.59
C LEU A 21 25.53 17.36 -7.85
N THR A 22 26.71 17.95 -7.65
CA THR A 22 27.61 18.40 -8.75
C THR A 22 28.40 17.27 -9.43
N GLU A 23 28.06 16.01 -9.17
CA GLU A 23 28.70 14.82 -9.74
C GLU A 23 27.61 13.91 -10.33
N ASP A 24 27.88 13.35 -11.52
CA ASP A 24 26.98 12.56 -12.34
C ASP A 24 26.56 11.25 -11.60
N PRO A 25 25.30 11.11 -11.11
CA PRO A 25 24.86 9.98 -10.27
C PRO A 25 24.40 8.77 -11.09
N THR A 26 24.57 8.75 -12.41
CA THR A 26 24.09 7.65 -13.27
C THR A 26 24.72 6.29 -12.94
N ASP A 27 25.77 6.24 -12.11
CA ASP A 27 26.39 5.01 -11.61
C ASP A 27 25.73 4.45 -10.33
N ASP A 28 24.85 5.20 -9.64
CA ASP A 28 24.40 4.86 -8.27
C ASP A 28 22.98 4.24 -8.19
N LEU A 29 22.25 4.22 -9.31
CA LEU A 29 20.92 3.62 -9.43
C LEU A 29 20.90 2.61 -10.58
N THR A 30 20.81 1.32 -10.25
CA THR A 30 20.81 0.24 -11.26
C THR A 30 19.38 -0.21 -11.58
N GLU A 31 18.94 -0.08 -12.84
CA GLU A 31 17.59 -0.45 -13.31
C GLU A 31 17.36 -1.98 -13.39
N ASP A 32 18.42 -2.79 -13.50
CA ASP A 32 18.31 -4.24 -13.54
C ASP A 32 19.64 -4.93 -13.16
N PRO A 33 19.78 -5.46 -11.94
CA PRO A 33 21.00 -6.15 -11.50
C PRO A 33 21.08 -7.60 -12.00
N THR A 34 20.26 -8.03 -12.97
CA THR A 34 20.36 -9.40 -13.52
C THR A 34 21.69 -9.70 -14.21
N GLU A 35 22.55 -8.71 -14.44
CA GLU A 35 23.87 -8.94 -15.04
C GLU A 35 24.97 -9.32 -14.03
N ASP A 36 24.93 -8.90 -12.75
CA ASP A 36 25.83 -9.46 -11.71
C ASP A 36 25.37 -9.20 -10.25
N PRO A 37 25.01 -10.22 -9.45
CA PRO A 37 24.69 -10.08 -8.03
C PRO A 37 25.81 -9.49 -7.17
N THR A 38 27.05 -9.43 -7.66
CA THR A 38 28.19 -8.87 -6.93
C THR A 38 28.14 -7.34 -6.82
N ASP A 39 27.47 -6.66 -7.73
CA ASP A 39 27.41 -5.19 -7.77
C ASP A 39 26.71 -4.63 -6.51
N LEU A 40 25.69 -5.35 -6.05
CA LEU A 40 24.92 -5.05 -4.84
C LEU A 40 25.69 -5.31 -3.54
N THR A 41 26.78 -6.07 -3.60
CA THR A 41 27.63 -6.33 -2.44
C THR A 41 28.69 -5.27 -2.25
N ASP A 42 29.07 -4.56 -3.31
CA ASP A 42 29.92 -3.40 -3.23
C ASP A 42 29.11 -2.21 -2.67
N ASP A 43 29.77 -1.38 -1.87
CA ASP A 43 29.15 -0.19 -1.25
C ASP A 43 29.08 1.00 -2.23
N GLN A 44 29.03 0.72 -3.54
CA GLN A 44 28.97 1.74 -4.60
C GLN A 44 27.54 2.10 -5.01
N THR A 45 26.55 1.26 -4.70
CA THR A 45 25.14 1.49 -4.97
C THR A 45 24.39 1.82 -3.68
N GLU A 46 23.83 3.03 -3.58
CA GLU A 46 23.09 3.49 -2.41
C GLU A 46 21.65 2.95 -2.37
N VAL A 47 20.98 2.88 -3.52
CA VAL A 47 19.55 2.49 -3.62
C VAL A 47 19.31 1.53 -4.76
N VAL A 48 18.50 0.52 -4.50
CA VAL A 48 18.10 -0.48 -5.49
C VAL A 48 16.59 -0.50 -5.58
N VAL A 49 16.07 -0.18 -6.77
CA VAL A 49 14.63 -0.23 -7.07
C VAL A 49 14.32 -1.59 -7.67
N ALA A 50 13.41 -2.35 -7.05
CA ALA A 50 13.20 -3.74 -7.44
C ALA A 50 11.75 -4.22 -7.26
N THR A 51 11.38 -5.21 -8.08
CA THR A 51 10.16 -6.00 -7.88
C THR A 51 10.41 -7.21 -6.97
N VAL A 52 9.34 -7.91 -6.58
CA VAL A 52 9.41 -9.13 -5.76
C VAL A 52 10.34 -10.21 -6.34
N ALA A 53 10.58 -10.20 -7.66
CA ALA A 53 11.48 -11.14 -8.33
C ALA A 53 12.94 -11.06 -7.82
N PHE A 54 13.33 -9.91 -7.26
CA PHE A 54 14.67 -9.66 -6.72
C PHE A 54 14.92 -10.32 -5.36
N GLY A 55 13.92 -10.95 -4.76
CA GLY A 55 14.02 -11.45 -3.39
C GLY A 55 14.96 -12.64 -3.15
N MET A 56 15.35 -13.38 -4.19
CA MET A 56 16.19 -14.57 -4.02
C MET A 56 17.66 -14.20 -4.16
N GLY A 57 18.42 -14.19 -3.05
CA GLY A 57 19.89 -14.14 -3.09
C GLY A 57 20.56 -12.92 -2.47
N ILE A 58 19.81 -11.87 -2.11
CA ILE A 58 20.40 -10.69 -1.43
C ILE A 58 20.55 -10.99 0.06
N ASP A 59 21.80 -11.01 0.50
CA ASP A 59 22.19 -11.17 1.90
C ASP A 59 23.17 -10.08 2.34
N LYS A 60 22.87 -8.82 1.99
CA LYS A 60 23.61 -7.65 2.47
C LYS A 60 23.17 -7.36 3.91
N PRO A 61 24.05 -7.46 4.92
CA PRO A 61 23.66 -7.35 6.32
C PRO A 61 23.27 -5.91 6.71
N ASN A 62 23.88 -4.93 6.05
CA ASN A 62 23.84 -3.51 6.39
C ASN A 62 22.79 -2.68 5.61
N VAL A 63 21.67 -3.28 5.19
CA VAL A 63 20.56 -2.54 4.57
C VAL A 63 19.86 -1.66 5.63
N ARG A 64 19.85 -0.33 5.42
CA ARG A 64 19.33 0.65 6.39
C ARG A 64 17.86 0.99 6.23
N PHE A 65 17.31 0.80 5.05
CA PHE A 65 15.89 0.97 4.84
C PHE A 65 15.38 0.02 3.77
N VAL A 66 14.11 -0.34 3.90
CA VAL A 66 13.32 -0.95 2.83
C VAL A 66 12.05 -0.12 2.66
N ILE A 67 11.83 0.37 1.44
CA ILE A 67 10.67 1.20 1.11
C ILE A 67 9.78 0.44 0.13
N HIS A 68 8.55 0.19 0.54
CA HIS A 68 7.50 -0.34 -0.31
C HIS A 68 6.76 0.82 -0.99
N HIS A 69 7.04 1.04 -2.27
CA HIS A 69 6.30 2.02 -3.08
C HIS A 69 4.80 1.67 -3.21
N SER A 70 4.47 0.39 -3.16
CA SER A 70 3.08 -0.10 -3.10
C SER A 70 2.95 -1.18 -2.04
N ILE A 71 1.75 -1.36 -1.50
CA ILE A 71 1.49 -2.45 -0.54
C ILE A 71 1.81 -3.82 -1.14
N SER A 72 2.28 -4.75 -0.31
CA SER A 72 2.51 -6.14 -0.72
C SER A 72 1.18 -6.89 -0.90
N LYS A 73 1.24 -8.05 -1.56
CA LYS A 73 0.07 -8.92 -1.77
C LYS A 73 -0.51 -9.49 -0.46
N SER A 74 0.31 -9.57 0.58
CA SER A 74 -0.05 -10.13 1.88
C SER A 74 0.90 -9.65 2.98
N ILE A 75 0.54 -9.92 4.23
CA ILE A 75 1.40 -9.65 5.40
C ILE A 75 2.66 -10.52 5.37
N GLU A 76 2.58 -11.78 4.90
CA GLU A 76 3.75 -12.64 4.81
C GLU A 76 4.78 -12.11 3.81
N ASN A 77 4.32 -11.64 2.65
CA ASN A 77 5.16 -10.99 1.67
C ASN A 77 5.82 -9.74 2.25
N TYR A 78 5.03 -8.85 2.86
CA TYR A 78 5.55 -7.64 3.48
C TYR A 78 6.60 -7.94 4.57
N TYR A 79 6.33 -8.92 5.44
CA TYR A 79 7.27 -9.34 6.49
C TYR A 79 8.59 -9.85 5.89
N GLN A 80 8.53 -10.68 4.85
CA GLN A 80 9.71 -11.26 4.23
C GLN A 80 10.52 -10.24 3.42
N GLU A 81 9.83 -9.30 2.76
CA GLU A 81 10.43 -8.20 1.99
C GLU A 81 11.09 -7.16 2.90
N SER A 82 10.37 -6.69 3.94
CA SER A 82 10.89 -5.72 4.91
C SER A 82 12.00 -6.29 5.80
N GLY A 83 11.99 -7.60 6.09
CA GLY A 83 13.03 -8.32 6.83
C GLY A 83 14.39 -8.43 6.13
N ARG A 84 14.58 -7.75 4.98
CA ARG A 84 15.91 -7.53 4.38
C ARG A 84 16.68 -6.42 5.06
N ALA A 85 15.98 -5.48 5.72
CA ALA A 85 16.60 -4.40 6.47
C ALA A 85 17.23 -4.92 7.78
N GLY A 86 18.39 -4.36 8.16
CA GLY A 86 18.92 -4.51 9.53
C GLY A 86 19.37 -5.92 9.92
N ARG A 87 19.91 -6.72 8.99
CA ARG A 87 20.42 -8.08 9.29
C ARG A 87 21.71 -8.09 10.11
N ASP A 88 22.33 -6.93 10.29
CA ASP A 88 23.42 -6.66 11.23
C ASP A 88 22.95 -6.29 12.65
N ASP A 89 21.65 -6.47 12.94
CA ASP A 89 20.97 -6.13 14.19
C ASP A 89 21.05 -4.64 14.57
N GLN A 90 21.46 -3.77 13.64
CA GLN A 90 21.44 -2.33 13.84
C GLN A 90 20.07 -1.76 13.45
N PRO A 91 19.69 -0.59 14.02
CA PRO A 91 18.44 0.07 13.64
C PRO A 91 18.32 0.28 12.13
N ALA A 92 17.16 -0.06 11.59
CA ALA A 92 16.81 0.11 10.20
C ALA A 92 15.31 0.42 10.08
N ASP A 93 14.93 1.11 9.00
CA ASP A 93 13.56 1.56 8.76
C ASP A 93 12.84 0.71 7.72
N CYS A 94 11.57 0.43 7.96
CA CYS A 94 10.69 -0.25 7.02
C CYS A 94 9.47 0.64 6.78
N ILE A 95 9.31 1.13 5.55
CA ILE A 95 8.31 2.15 5.21
C ILE A 95 7.42 1.60 4.11
N VAL A 96 6.10 1.71 4.28
CA VAL A 96 5.13 1.33 3.25
C VAL A 96 4.27 2.52 2.84
N TYR A 97 4.26 2.83 1.55
CA TYR A 97 3.33 3.76 0.96
C TYR A 97 2.03 3.03 0.61
N TYR A 98 0.93 3.59 1.08
CA TYR A 98 -0.41 3.06 0.85
C TYR A 98 -1.15 3.93 -0.17
N GLY A 99 -1.52 3.33 -1.31
CA GLY A 99 -2.41 3.91 -2.31
C GLY A 99 -3.77 3.22 -2.36
N PHE A 100 -4.86 3.99 -2.43
CA PHE A 100 -6.21 3.43 -2.62
C PHE A 100 -6.32 2.61 -3.92
N ALA A 101 -5.65 3.03 -4.98
CA ALA A 101 -5.65 2.34 -6.26
C ALA A 101 -4.93 0.98 -6.21
N ASP A 102 -3.92 0.82 -5.34
CA ASP A 102 -3.15 -0.42 -5.23
C ASP A 102 -3.99 -1.61 -4.80
N ILE A 103 -5.02 -1.37 -3.97
CA ILE A 103 -5.97 -2.42 -3.57
C ILE A 103 -6.54 -3.11 -4.81
N PHE A 104 -6.99 -2.34 -5.79
CA PHE A 104 -7.67 -2.89 -6.96
C PHE A 104 -6.68 -3.42 -8.00
N ARG A 105 -5.51 -2.78 -8.15
CA ARG A 105 -4.43 -3.27 -9.00
C ARG A 105 -3.89 -4.61 -8.52
N ILE A 106 -3.70 -4.79 -7.21
CA ILE A 106 -3.21 -6.05 -6.66
C ILE A 106 -4.32 -7.09 -6.60
N SER A 107 -5.58 -6.66 -6.36
CA SER A 107 -6.75 -7.55 -6.42
C SER A 107 -6.86 -8.28 -7.76
N THR A 108 -6.57 -7.63 -8.90
CA THR A 108 -6.56 -8.32 -10.19
C THR A 108 -5.41 -9.32 -10.33
N MET A 109 -4.26 -9.06 -9.71
CA MET A 109 -3.09 -9.95 -9.75
C MET A 109 -3.29 -11.23 -8.93
N VAL A 110 -4.06 -11.18 -7.84
CA VAL A 110 -4.27 -12.30 -6.92
C VAL A 110 -5.60 -13.03 -7.14
N VAL A 111 -6.32 -12.73 -8.23
CA VAL A 111 -7.65 -13.30 -8.52
C VAL A 111 -7.64 -14.82 -8.71
N MET A 112 -6.53 -15.35 -9.24
CA MET A 112 -6.35 -16.80 -9.47
C MET A 112 -5.84 -17.54 -8.23
N GLU A 113 -5.53 -16.83 -7.15
CA GLU A 113 -5.04 -17.41 -5.91
C GLU A 113 -6.22 -17.71 -4.96
N ASN A 114 -6.33 -18.95 -4.48
CA ASN A 114 -7.46 -19.43 -3.65
C ASN A 114 -7.83 -18.51 -2.47
N VAL A 115 -6.82 -17.89 -1.84
CA VAL A 115 -6.99 -16.98 -0.69
C VAL A 115 -6.36 -15.61 -0.92
N GLY A 116 -6.03 -15.28 -2.17
CA GLY A 116 -5.31 -14.05 -2.52
C GLY A 116 -6.03 -12.79 -2.10
N GLN A 117 -7.35 -12.70 -2.37
CA GLN A 117 -8.16 -11.56 -1.95
C GLN A 117 -8.20 -11.39 -0.43
N LYS A 118 -8.32 -12.51 0.31
CA LYS A 118 -8.34 -12.48 1.78
C LYS A 118 -7.02 -11.92 2.32
N LYS A 119 -5.90 -12.43 1.80
CA LYS A 119 -4.54 -12.00 2.17
C LYS A 119 -4.29 -10.52 1.87
N LEU A 120 -4.73 -10.06 0.70
CA LEU A 120 -4.65 -8.65 0.33
C LEU A 120 -5.44 -7.78 1.31
N LEU A 121 -6.68 -8.15 1.64
CA LEU A 121 -7.50 -7.37 2.58
C LEU A 121 -6.90 -7.34 3.99
N GLN A 122 -6.17 -8.37 4.42
CA GLN A 122 -5.39 -8.32 5.67
C GLN A 122 -4.26 -7.29 5.61
N MET A 123 -3.56 -7.19 4.48
CA MET A 123 -2.55 -6.15 4.26
C MET A 123 -3.16 -4.74 4.24
N VAL A 124 -4.34 -4.59 3.65
CA VAL A 124 -5.09 -3.32 3.66
C VAL A 124 -5.51 -2.94 5.08
N ASP A 125 -5.99 -3.88 5.88
CA ASP A 125 -6.36 -3.65 7.29
C ASP A 125 -5.12 -3.24 8.13
N TYR A 126 -3.96 -3.86 7.88
CA TYR A 126 -2.70 -3.45 8.49
C TYR A 126 -2.37 -1.99 8.19
N CYS A 127 -2.46 -1.54 6.94
CA CYS A 127 -2.22 -0.14 6.56
C CYS A 127 -3.26 0.84 7.16
N HIS A 128 -4.51 0.40 7.35
CA HIS A 128 -5.59 1.20 7.92
C HIS A 128 -5.64 1.21 9.45
N SER A 129 -4.88 0.35 10.12
CA SER A 129 -4.79 0.38 11.58
C SER A 129 -3.97 1.59 12.03
N LEU A 130 -4.60 2.45 12.83
CA LEU A 130 -4.03 3.72 13.31
C LEU A 130 -3.65 3.69 14.80
N ASP A 131 -4.19 2.74 15.55
CA ASP A 131 -4.19 2.70 17.01
C ASP A 131 -3.52 1.45 17.60
N ARG A 132 -3.19 0.45 16.76
CA ARG A 132 -2.51 -0.77 17.16
C ARG A 132 -1.03 -0.75 16.80
N CYS A 133 -0.22 -1.34 17.66
CA CYS A 133 1.20 -1.56 17.41
C CYS A 133 1.42 -2.40 16.13
N ARG A 134 2.35 -1.99 15.25
CA ARG A 134 2.66 -2.72 14.01
C ARG A 134 3.14 -4.15 14.26
N ARG A 135 3.97 -4.37 15.29
CA ARG A 135 4.43 -5.71 15.70
C ARG A 135 3.32 -6.57 16.27
N SER A 136 2.38 -5.98 17.01
CA SER A 136 1.18 -6.68 17.52
C SER A 136 0.28 -7.17 16.37
N LEU A 137 0.09 -6.35 15.32
CA LEU A 137 -0.65 -6.77 14.13
C LEU A 137 0.02 -7.95 13.41
N MET A 138 1.34 -7.92 13.27
CA MET A 138 2.11 -9.02 12.69
C MET A 138 2.02 -10.29 13.55
N ALA A 139 2.21 -10.17 14.86
CA ALA A 139 2.12 -11.32 15.77
C ALA A 139 0.75 -12.00 15.72
N VAL A 140 -0.34 -11.22 15.68
CA VAL A 140 -1.70 -11.77 15.48
C VAL A 140 -1.83 -12.52 14.16
N HIS A 141 -1.19 -12.05 13.09
CA HIS A 141 -1.22 -12.72 11.79
C HIS A 141 -0.49 -14.07 11.80
N PHE A 142 0.61 -14.18 12.55
CA PHE A 142 1.41 -15.40 12.68
C PHE A 142 1.01 -16.28 13.88
N ASP A 143 -0.11 -15.99 14.53
CA ASP A 143 -0.58 -16.68 15.74
C ASP A 143 0.45 -16.69 16.89
N GLU A 144 1.24 -15.62 17.01
CA GLU A 144 2.24 -15.42 18.05
C GLU A 144 1.69 -14.58 19.21
N ILE A 145 2.23 -14.82 20.42
CA ILE A 145 1.91 -14.03 21.61
C ILE A 145 2.88 -12.85 21.68
N TRP A 146 2.35 -11.63 21.69
CA TRP A 146 3.14 -10.39 21.75
C TRP A 146 2.62 -9.44 22.82
N ASN A 147 3.53 -8.89 23.64
CA ASN A 147 3.23 -7.78 24.53
C ASN A 147 3.56 -6.45 23.84
N GLU A 148 2.60 -5.53 23.74
CA GLU A 148 2.82 -4.25 23.06
C GLU A 148 3.96 -3.42 23.67
N ASP A 149 4.23 -3.57 24.97
CA ASP A 149 5.31 -2.87 25.66
C ASP A 149 6.69 -3.26 25.11
N ASP A 150 6.84 -4.49 24.58
CA ASP A 150 8.10 -4.98 23.99
C ASP A 150 8.44 -4.30 22.65
N CYS A 151 7.51 -3.53 22.07
CA CYS A 151 7.77 -2.75 20.87
C CYS A 151 8.76 -1.61 21.11
N ASN A 152 8.90 -1.11 22.34
CA ASN A 152 9.87 -0.07 22.70
C ASN A 152 9.85 1.15 21.77
N GLN A 153 8.66 1.61 21.36
CA GLN A 153 8.47 2.78 20.48
C GLN A 153 9.05 2.61 19.06
N MET A 154 9.35 1.38 18.63
CA MET A 154 9.96 1.05 17.33
C MET A 154 8.94 0.96 16.18
N CYS A 155 7.77 1.58 16.29
CA CYS A 155 6.84 1.74 15.16
C CYS A 155 6.11 3.09 15.25
N ASP A 156 5.58 3.54 14.12
CA ASP A 156 4.87 4.80 13.96
C ASP A 156 3.72 4.99 14.94
N THR A 157 2.89 3.96 15.16
CA THR A 157 1.74 4.01 16.08
C THR A 157 2.18 4.09 17.55
N CYS A 158 3.19 3.31 17.95
CA CYS A 158 3.69 3.37 19.32
C CYS A 158 4.34 4.72 19.59
N ARG A 159 5.18 5.21 18.66
CA ARG A 159 5.91 6.48 18.75
C ARG A 159 5.00 7.70 18.80
N HIS A 160 3.86 7.63 18.11
CA HIS A 160 2.90 8.73 18.02
C HIS A 160 1.50 8.29 18.48
N ARG A 161 1.38 7.80 19.72
CA ARG A 161 0.06 7.48 20.28
C ARG A 161 -0.84 8.72 20.26
N LYS A 162 -1.84 8.70 19.38
CA LYS A 162 -2.86 9.72 19.24
C LYS A 162 -4.17 9.24 19.82
N GLU A 163 -4.98 10.16 20.32
CA GLU A 163 -6.37 9.87 20.66
C GLU A 163 -7.21 9.84 19.38
N TYR A 164 -7.96 8.76 19.21
CA TYR A 164 -8.86 8.59 18.07
C TYR A 164 -10.30 8.60 18.56
N THR A 165 -11.16 9.28 17.82
CA THR A 165 -12.61 9.26 18.05
C THR A 165 -13.28 8.37 17.01
N SER A 166 -14.16 7.49 17.47
CA SER A 166 -15.00 6.71 16.56
C SER A 166 -16.04 7.60 15.87
N VAL A 167 -16.23 7.40 14.57
CA VAL A 167 -17.19 8.13 13.75
C VAL A 167 -18.17 7.14 13.11
N ASP A 168 -19.47 7.40 13.25
CA ASP A 168 -20.49 6.63 12.54
C ASP A 168 -20.50 6.99 11.05
N ILE A 169 -20.18 6.01 10.21
CA ILE A 169 -20.18 6.14 8.75
C ILE A 169 -21.43 5.55 8.10
N SER A 170 -22.45 5.13 8.85
CA SER A 170 -23.65 4.45 8.33
C SER A 170 -24.40 5.27 7.28
N SER A 171 -24.50 6.59 7.44
CA SER A 171 -25.12 7.47 6.44
C SER A 171 -24.33 7.50 5.13
N HIS A 172 -23.00 7.61 5.23
CA HIS A 172 -22.08 7.56 4.09
C HIS A 172 -22.13 6.21 3.38
N ALA A 173 -22.14 5.11 4.12
CA ALA A 173 -22.25 3.76 3.57
C ALA A 173 -23.56 3.56 2.78
N ARG A 174 -24.70 4.07 3.30
CA ARG A 174 -25.98 4.04 2.56
C ARG A 174 -25.91 4.82 1.24
N GLN A 175 -25.24 5.97 1.22
CA GLN A 175 -25.05 6.74 -0.01
C GLN A 175 -24.24 5.96 -1.04
N VAL A 176 -23.14 5.32 -0.62
CA VAL A 176 -22.32 4.47 -1.50
C VAL A 176 -23.17 3.35 -2.12
N VAL A 177 -23.97 2.65 -1.31
CA VAL A 177 -24.89 1.60 -1.80
C VAL A 177 -25.90 2.16 -2.80
N GLN A 178 -26.52 3.31 -2.53
CA GLN A 178 -27.48 3.95 -3.44
C GLN A 178 -26.87 4.27 -4.81
N ILE A 179 -25.60 4.69 -4.87
CA ILE A 179 -24.90 4.92 -6.15
C ILE A 179 -24.76 3.62 -6.92
N LEU A 180 -24.33 2.56 -6.24
CA LEU A 180 -24.11 1.25 -6.84
C LEU A 180 -25.42 0.63 -7.32
N GLU A 181 -26.50 0.74 -6.54
CA GLU A 181 -27.84 0.29 -6.93
C GLU A 181 -28.37 1.07 -8.14
N LEU A 182 -28.18 2.39 -8.18
CA LEU A 182 -28.56 3.21 -9.33
C LEU A 182 -27.79 2.78 -10.59
N ALA A 183 -26.47 2.57 -10.49
CA ALA A 183 -25.67 2.10 -11.61
C ALA A 183 -26.11 0.71 -12.07
N ALA A 184 -26.35 -0.22 -11.14
CA ALA A 184 -26.86 -1.55 -11.44
C ALA A 184 -28.24 -1.52 -12.12
N SER A 185 -29.13 -0.61 -11.71
CA SER A 185 -30.44 -0.42 -12.37
C SER A 185 -30.35 0.07 -13.83
N GLN A 186 -29.19 0.61 -14.21
CA GLN A 186 -28.86 1.07 -15.55
C GLN A 186 -27.93 0.10 -16.30
N ASP A 187 -27.77 -1.12 -15.79
CA ASP A 187 -26.85 -2.15 -16.31
C ASP A 187 -25.39 -1.65 -16.44
N GLU A 188 -24.95 -0.82 -15.49
CA GLU A 188 -23.62 -0.24 -15.49
C GLU A 188 -22.80 -0.69 -14.28
N ARG A 189 -21.53 -1.02 -14.54
CA ARG A 189 -20.54 -1.31 -13.50
C ARG A 189 -19.69 -0.07 -13.25
N LEU A 190 -19.46 0.23 -11.97
CA LEU A 190 -18.59 1.33 -11.56
C LEU A 190 -17.23 0.80 -11.12
N THR A 191 -16.17 1.41 -11.64
CA THR A 191 -14.86 1.27 -11.02
C THR A 191 -14.83 2.05 -9.71
N PRO A 192 -13.93 1.73 -8.77
CA PRO A 192 -13.80 2.46 -7.51
C PRO A 192 -13.59 3.97 -7.69
N LEU A 193 -12.82 4.37 -8.72
CA LEU A 193 -12.64 5.78 -9.05
C LEU A 193 -13.94 6.43 -9.54
N LYS A 194 -14.69 5.77 -10.43
CA LYS A 194 -15.99 6.27 -10.90
C LYS A 194 -17.01 6.35 -9.76
N LEU A 195 -16.96 5.42 -8.80
CA LEU A 195 -17.78 5.47 -7.58
C LEU A 195 -17.47 6.72 -6.75
N LEU A 196 -16.18 6.98 -6.47
CA LEU A 196 -15.76 8.18 -5.72
C LEU A 196 -16.10 9.48 -6.45
N GLU A 197 -15.96 9.50 -7.78
CA GLU A 197 -16.36 10.65 -8.59
C GLU A 197 -17.86 10.90 -8.51
N ALA A 198 -18.68 9.87 -8.73
CA ALA A 198 -20.13 9.97 -8.63
C ALA A 198 -20.56 10.45 -7.24
N TRP A 199 -19.94 9.91 -6.18
CA TRP A 199 -20.22 10.30 -4.81
C TRP A 199 -19.83 11.76 -4.53
N SER A 200 -18.70 12.20 -5.07
CA SER A 200 -18.22 13.60 -5.02
C SER A 200 -19.03 14.57 -5.89
N GLY A 201 -20.09 14.11 -6.54
CA GLY A 201 -20.86 14.94 -7.46
C GLY A 201 -20.08 15.30 -8.74
N LYS A 202 -19.09 14.48 -9.15
CA LYS A 202 -18.36 14.56 -10.42
C LYS A 202 -18.72 13.38 -11.35
N GLY A 203 -18.26 13.44 -12.60
CA GLY A 203 -18.55 12.40 -13.60
C GLY A 203 -19.93 12.52 -14.28
N PRO A 204 -20.42 11.44 -14.92
CA PRO A 204 -21.65 11.48 -15.70
C PRO A 204 -22.87 11.89 -14.87
N ALA A 205 -23.72 12.77 -15.42
CA ALA A 205 -24.91 13.28 -14.72
C ALA A 205 -25.85 12.14 -14.28
N LYS A 206 -25.93 11.04 -15.04
CA LYS A 206 -26.73 9.85 -14.72
C LYS A 206 -26.39 9.19 -13.38
N HIS A 207 -25.16 9.35 -12.87
CA HIS A 207 -24.69 8.77 -11.61
C HIS A 207 -24.82 9.71 -10.41
N ARG A 208 -25.14 10.99 -10.64
CA ARG A 208 -25.16 12.04 -9.59
C ARG A 208 -26.56 12.47 -9.16
N LYS A 209 -27.61 11.94 -9.79
CA LYS A 209 -28.99 12.48 -9.71
C LYS A 209 -29.62 12.45 -8.31
N MET A 210 -29.05 11.72 -7.34
CA MET A 210 -29.71 11.47 -6.05
C MET A 210 -28.91 11.88 -4.81
N ILE A 211 -27.70 12.42 -4.95
CA ILE A 211 -26.82 12.66 -3.79
C ILE A 211 -26.55 14.14 -3.61
N LYS A 212 -26.88 14.64 -2.42
CA LYS A 212 -26.38 15.93 -1.93
C LYS A 212 -24.86 15.81 -1.88
N SER A 213 -24.16 16.56 -2.74
CA SER A 213 -22.71 16.51 -2.93
C SER A 213 -21.94 16.24 -1.64
N MET A 214 -21.00 15.30 -1.69
CA MET A 214 -20.13 14.89 -0.59
C MET A 214 -19.47 16.10 0.10
N THR A 215 -19.55 16.15 1.44
CA THR A 215 -18.81 17.12 2.28
C THR A 215 -17.43 16.59 2.71
N LEU A 216 -17.17 15.29 2.51
CA LEU A 216 -15.93 14.63 2.90
C LEU A 216 -14.77 15.01 1.98
N LYS A 217 -13.54 14.98 2.52
CA LYS A 217 -12.33 15.03 1.69
C LYS A 217 -12.17 13.69 0.97
N ARG A 218 -11.43 13.69 -0.14
CA ARG A 218 -11.18 12.48 -0.94
C ARG A 218 -10.64 11.31 -0.10
N ARG A 219 -9.65 11.56 0.77
CA ARG A 219 -9.07 10.54 1.65
C ARG A 219 -10.09 9.92 2.60
N ASP A 220 -11.01 10.73 3.14
CA ASP A 220 -12.05 10.22 4.04
C ASP A 220 -13.07 9.37 3.27
N ALA A 221 -13.41 9.77 2.05
CA ALA A 221 -14.29 8.99 1.17
C ALA A 221 -13.66 7.64 0.77
N GLU A 222 -12.37 7.64 0.43
CA GLU A 222 -11.59 6.42 0.20
C GLU A 222 -11.61 5.52 1.44
N ALA A 223 -11.36 6.07 2.63
CA ALA A 223 -11.41 5.31 3.89
C ALA A 223 -12.79 4.69 4.17
N VAL A 224 -13.90 5.38 3.85
CA VAL A 224 -15.24 4.81 3.96
C VAL A 224 -15.40 3.59 3.03
N VAL A 225 -15.01 3.72 1.76
CA VAL A 225 -15.10 2.63 0.79
C VAL A 225 -14.24 1.44 1.23
N VAL A 226 -13.01 1.69 1.69
CA VAL A 226 -12.11 0.66 2.21
C VAL A 226 -12.71 -0.02 3.43
N ARG A 227 -13.27 0.74 4.38
CA ARG A 227 -13.91 0.16 5.57
C ARG A 227 -15.09 -0.73 5.20
N MET A 228 -15.89 -0.34 4.21
CA MET A 228 -16.98 -1.18 3.70
C MET A 228 -16.49 -2.45 3.00
N LEU A 229 -15.34 -2.41 2.31
CA LEU A 229 -14.69 -3.59 1.73
C LEU A 229 -14.18 -4.54 2.82
N LEU A 230 -13.45 -4.02 3.82
CA LEU A 230 -12.90 -4.82 4.93
C LEU A 230 -14.00 -5.50 5.76
N LEU A 231 -15.14 -4.83 5.94
CA LEU A 231 -16.30 -5.38 6.65
C LEU A 231 -17.18 -6.29 5.77
N GLY A 232 -16.88 -6.43 4.48
CA GLY A 232 -17.62 -7.29 3.55
C GLY A 232 -18.98 -6.76 3.08
N TYR A 233 -19.28 -5.47 3.32
CA TYR A 233 -20.46 -4.79 2.76
C TYR A 233 -20.32 -4.56 1.25
N LEU A 234 -19.08 -4.36 0.78
CA LEU A 234 -18.75 -4.29 -0.64
C LEU A 234 -17.89 -5.48 -1.04
N ARG A 235 -17.99 -5.87 -2.31
CA ARG A 235 -17.14 -6.89 -2.92
C ARG A 235 -16.75 -6.43 -4.32
N SER A 236 -15.50 -6.67 -4.70
CA SER A 236 -15.06 -6.48 -6.07
C SER A 236 -15.66 -7.58 -6.95
N SER A 237 -16.37 -7.20 -8.02
CA SER A 237 -16.69 -8.13 -9.11
C SER A 237 -15.55 -8.05 -10.12
N LEU A 238 -14.67 -9.05 -10.12
CA LEU A 238 -13.66 -9.23 -11.16
C LEU A 238 -14.25 -10.01 -12.33
#